data_AF-K1R2W9-F1
#
_entry.id   AF-K1R2W9-F1
#
_cell.length_a   1.000
_cell.length_b   1.000
_cell.length_c   1.000
_cell.angle_alpha   90.00
_cell.angle_beta   90.00
_cell.angle_gamma   90.00
#
_symmetry.space_group_name_H-M   'P 1'
#
loop_
_entity.id
_entity.type
_entity.pdbx_description
1 polymer ?
#
loop_
_entity_poly.entity_id
_entity_poly.type
_entity_poly.pdbx_seq_one_letter_code
_entity_poly.pdbx_strand_id
1 'polypeptide(L)'
;MFTAPEDGVYSFAWSFLSKKGGTVYIAAVVDNVDHVYTCIHNQQSQYISTSGNLLYELNKGTRVWIRTWYSPATFIHGGFYTYFSGSKISSI
;
A
#
# COMPACT_ATOMS: atom_id res chain seq x y z
N MET A 1 7.59 -4.73 4.92
CA MET A 1 6.76 -5.01 6.10
C MET A 1 7.23 -4.09 7.22
N PHE A 2 6.30 -3.41 7.88
CA PHE A 2 6.52 -2.55 9.03
C PHE A 2 5.98 -3.26 10.29
N THR A 3 6.66 -3.10 11.41
CA THR A 3 6.20 -3.58 12.72
C THR A 3 6.16 -2.38 13.66
N ALA A 4 5.01 -2.12 14.27
CA ALA A 4 4.85 -0.98 15.18
C ALA A 4 5.81 -1.12 16.38
N PRO A 5 6.72 -0.15 16.61
CA PRO A 5 7.66 -0.22 17.72
C PRO A 5 7.02 0.12 19.08
N GLU A 6 5.89 0.83 19.05
CA GLU A 6 5.14 1.33 20.19
C GLU A 6 3.68 1.55 19.81
N ASP A 7 2.83 1.76 20.81
CA ASP A 7 1.42 2.07 20.61
C ASP A 7 1.27 3.48 20.00
N GLY A 8 0.29 3.65 19.11
CA GLY A 8 0.00 4.95 18.53
C GLY A 8 -0.88 4.91 17.29
N VAL A 9 -1.23 6.11 16.81
CA VAL A 9 -1.88 6.29 15.51
C VAL A 9 -0.80 6.48 14.44
N TYR A 10 -0.85 5.66 13.41
CA TYR A 10 0.08 5.68 12.28
C TYR A 10 -0.64 6.05 10.99
N SER A 11 0.06 6.80 10.13
CA SER A 11 -0.36 7.09 8.77
C SER A 11 0.57 6.39 7.80
N PHE A 12 -0.01 5.65 6.86
CA PHE A 12 0.70 5.02 5.75
C PHE A 12 0.18 5.55 4.43
N ALA A 13 1.07 5.67 3.44
CA ALA A 13 0.74 6.04 2.08
C ALA A 13 1.55 5.22 1.08
N TRP A 14 0.98 5.01 -0.10
CA TRP A 14 1.67 4.35 -1.19
C TRP A 14 1.27 4.93 -2.55
N SER A 15 2.14 4.67 -3.52
CA SER A 15 1.90 4.85 -4.95
C SER A 15 2.48 3.66 -5.68
N PHE A 16 1.80 3.20 -6.74
CA PHE A 16 2.29 2.18 -7.66
C PHE A 16 2.08 2.64 -9.09
N LEU A 17 3.15 2.70 -9.87
CA LEU A 17 3.06 3.01 -11.30
C LEU A 17 2.89 1.73 -12.12
N SER A 18 1.84 1.68 -12.94
CA SER A 18 1.63 0.64 -13.94
C SER A 18 1.80 1.19 -15.36
N LYS A 19 2.12 0.31 -16.32
CA LYS A 19 2.30 0.61 -17.74
C LYS A 19 1.07 0.14 -18.54
N LYS A 20 0.88 0.64 -19.76
CA LYS A 20 -0.18 0.19 -20.68
C LYS A 20 -0.32 -1.35 -20.72
N GLY A 21 -1.55 -1.86 -20.61
CA GLY A 21 -1.89 -3.28 -20.49
C GLY A 21 -1.68 -3.86 -19.09
N GLY A 22 -1.08 -3.08 -18.19
CA GLY A 22 -0.80 -3.45 -16.82
C GLY A 22 -2.05 -3.55 -15.95
N THR A 23 -1.97 -4.39 -14.92
CA THR A 23 -2.99 -4.59 -13.91
C THR A 23 -2.31 -4.68 -12.55
N VAL A 24 -2.89 -4.01 -11.56
CA VAL A 24 -2.35 -3.89 -10.20
C VAL A 24 -3.55 -3.91 -9.24
N TYR A 25 -3.58 -4.85 -8.30
CA TYR A 25 -4.61 -4.93 -7.25
C TYR A 25 -3.91 -5.03 -5.91
N ILE A 26 -3.95 -3.97 -5.12
CA ILE A 26 -3.11 -3.81 -3.93
C ILE A 26 -3.98 -3.54 -2.72
N ALA A 27 -3.68 -4.22 -1.61
CA ALA A 27 -4.31 -4.00 -0.32
C ALA A 27 -3.26 -3.63 0.73
N ALA A 28 -3.62 -2.68 1.59
CA ALA A 28 -2.93 -2.47 2.87
C ALA A 28 -3.44 -3.49 3.88
N VAL A 29 -2.49 -4.17 4.53
CA VAL A 29 -2.74 -5.29 5.44
C VAL A 29 -2.32 -4.90 6.84
N VAL A 30 -3.20 -5.12 7.83
CA VAL A 30 -2.90 -4.99 9.26
C VAL A 30 -3.13 -6.36 9.90
N ASP A 31 -2.09 -6.96 10.48
CA ASP A 31 -2.15 -8.29 11.11
C ASP A 31 -2.89 -9.35 10.27
N ASN A 32 -2.58 -9.39 8.98
CA ASN A 32 -3.11 -10.32 7.96
C ASN A 32 -4.57 -10.08 7.53
N VAL A 33 -5.17 -8.97 7.95
CA VAL A 33 -6.48 -8.49 7.50
C VAL A 33 -6.29 -7.35 6.49
N ASP A 34 -7.00 -7.42 5.35
CA ASP A 34 -6.96 -6.38 4.33
C ASP A 34 -7.92 -5.23 4.68
N HIS A 35 -7.46 -3.98 4.61
CA HIS A 35 -8.25 -2.79 4.99
C HIS A 35 -8.54 -1.85 3.83
N VAL A 36 -7.50 -1.40 3.11
CA VAL A 36 -7.65 -0.40 2.05
C VAL A 36 -7.19 -1.00 0.73
N TYR A 37 -8.09 -0.96 -0.26
CA TYR A 37 -7.88 -1.54 -1.58
C TYR A 37 -7.68 -0.45 -2.62
N THR A 38 -6.66 -0.61 -3.46
CA THR A 38 -6.40 0.22 -4.63
C THR A 38 -6.21 -0.68 -5.84
N CYS A 39 -6.65 -0.23 -7.01
CA CYS A 39 -6.47 -1.03 -8.21
C CYS A 39 -6.38 -0.23 -9.51
N ILE A 40 -5.71 -0.83 -10.48
CA ILE A 40 -5.76 -0.51 -11.90
C ILE A 40 -6.07 -1.81 -12.62
N HIS A 41 -7.14 -1.83 -13.40
CA HIS A 41 -7.49 -2.94 -14.28
C HIS A 41 -7.27 -2.55 -15.73
N ASN A 42 -6.48 -3.34 -16.47
CA ASN A 42 -6.24 -3.14 -17.90
C ASN A 42 -5.95 -1.67 -18.27
N GLN A 43 -4.88 -1.13 -17.69
CA GLN A 43 -4.41 0.23 -17.91
C GLN A 43 -4.35 0.61 -19.40
N GLN A 44 -4.90 1.76 -19.80
CA GLN A 44 -4.85 2.23 -21.20
C GLN A 44 -3.74 3.25 -21.50
N SER A 45 -3.34 4.05 -20.50
CA SER A 45 -2.27 5.04 -20.63
C SER A 45 -0.89 4.38 -20.70
N GLN A 46 0.09 5.05 -21.34
CA GLN A 46 1.49 4.59 -21.31
C GLN A 46 1.96 4.39 -19.86
N TYR A 47 1.63 5.32 -18.98
CA TYR A 47 1.86 5.23 -17.54
C TYR A 47 0.68 5.84 -16.76
N ILE A 48 0.29 5.21 -15.65
CA ILE A 48 -0.58 5.81 -14.61
C ILE A 48 -0.12 5.30 -13.25
N SER A 49 -0.33 6.09 -12.22
CA SER A 49 -0.20 5.66 -10.83
C SER A 49 -1.55 5.40 -10.18
N THR A 50 -1.59 4.44 -9.26
CA THR A 50 -2.63 4.33 -8.24
C THR A 50 -2.00 4.55 -6.88
N SER A 51 -2.69 5.30 -6.03
CA SER A 51 -2.21 5.65 -4.69
C SER A 51 -3.30 5.37 -3.67
N GLY A 52 -2.88 5.14 -2.43
CA GLY A 52 -3.78 4.98 -1.31
C GLY A 52 -3.11 5.38 0.00
N ASN A 53 -3.92 5.47 1.03
CA ASN A 53 -3.48 5.76 2.39
C ASN A 53 -4.25 4.94 3.42
N LEU A 54 -3.67 4.82 4.61
CA LEU A 54 -4.28 4.16 5.76
C LEU A 54 -3.89 4.94 7.02
N LEU A 55 -4.89 5.43 7.76
CA LEU A 55 -4.70 5.85 9.15
C LEU A 55 -5.25 4.74 10.04
N TYR A 56 -4.44 4.29 10.99
CA TYR A 56 -4.81 3.18 11.85
C TYR A 56 -4.13 3.27 13.22
N GLU A 57 -4.85 2.88 14.26
CA GLU A 57 -4.30 2.71 15.61
C GLU A 57 -3.60 1.36 15.70
N LEU A 58 -2.31 1.37 16.01
CA LEU A 58 -1.49 0.17 16.12
C LEU A 58 -1.02 -0.01 17.56
N ASN A 59 -1.10 -1.26 18.01
CA ASN A 59 -0.39 -1.70 19.21
C ASN A 59 1.04 -2.08 18.84
N LYS A 60 1.97 -1.99 19.80
CA LYS A 60 3.33 -2.49 19.66
C LYS A 60 3.31 -3.93 19.17
N GLY A 61 4.04 -4.19 18.09
CA GLY A 61 4.13 -5.51 17.46
C GLY A 61 3.13 -5.76 16.33
N THR A 62 2.09 -4.93 16.17
CA THR A 62 1.19 -5.00 15.00
C THR A 62 1.99 -4.80 13.71
N ARG A 63 1.71 -5.63 12.71
CA ARG A 63 2.42 -5.62 11.43
C ARG A 63 1.57 -5.01 10.33
N VAL A 64 2.19 -4.12 9.55
CA VAL A 64 1.59 -3.47 8.38
C VAL A 64 2.41 -3.74 7.13
N TRP A 65 1.75 -4.13 6.04
CA TRP A 65 2.41 -4.31 4.75
C TRP A 65 1.41 -4.16 3.59
N ILE A 66 1.94 -4.24 2.38
CA ILE A 66 1.20 -4.20 1.13
C ILE A 66 1.26 -5.59 0.50
N ARG A 67 0.13 -6.10 0.00
CA ARG A 67 0.08 -7.33 -0.82
C ARG A 67 -0.85 -7.19 -2.01
N THR A 68 -0.74 -8.11 -2.97
CA THR A 68 -1.75 -8.28 -4.02
C THR A 68 -2.96 -9.04 -3.49
N TRP A 69 -4.18 -8.61 -3.81
CA TRP A 69 -5.42 -9.22 -3.28
C TRP A 69 -6.29 -9.96 -4.31
N TYR A 70 -6.28 -9.56 -5.58
CA TYR A 70 -7.10 -10.18 -6.63
C TYR A 70 -6.29 -11.01 -7.62
N SER A 71 -5.25 -10.39 -8.18
CA SER A 71 -4.35 -11.03 -9.14
C SER A 71 -2.92 -10.54 -8.91
N PRO A 72 -1.90 -11.32 -9.34
CA PRO A 72 -0.55 -10.81 -9.42
C PRO A 72 -0.50 -9.51 -10.22
N ALA A 73 0.33 -8.57 -9.78
CA ALA A 73 0.59 -7.36 -10.54
C ALA A 73 1.40 -7.71 -11.80
N THR A 74 0.94 -7.30 -12.97
CA THR A 74 1.62 -7.64 -14.24
C THR A 74 2.79 -6.71 -14.54
N PHE A 75 2.74 -5.48 -14.03
CA PHE A 75 3.85 -4.53 -14.09
C PHE A 75 3.76 -3.51 -12.96
N ILE A 76 4.85 -3.40 -12.20
CA ILE A 76 5.09 -2.33 -11.23
C ILE A 76 6.46 -1.74 -11.54
N HIS A 77 6.51 -0.44 -11.80
CA HIS A 77 7.80 0.23 -12.04
C HIS A 77 8.52 0.46 -10.70
N GLY A 78 9.56 -0.33 -10.41
CA GLY A 78 10.50 -0.03 -9.33
C GLY A 78 11.31 1.23 -9.67
N GLY A 79 11.37 2.21 -8.78
CA GLY A 79 12.00 3.52 -9.03
C GLY A 79 11.27 4.64 -8.31
N PHE A 80 11.38 5.87 -8.81
CA PHE A 80 10.82 7.07 -8.16
C PHE A 80 9.28 7.12 -8.07
N TYR A 81 8.58 6.24 -8.80
CA TYR A 81 7.12 6.29 -8.95
C TYR A 81 6.36 5.38 -7.98
N THR A 82 7.06 4.38 -7.45
CA THR A 82 6.48 3.35 -6.59
C THR A 82 7.10 3.45 -5.20
N TYR A 83 6.27 3.68 -4.19
CA TYR A 83 6.71 3.78 -2.81
C TYR A 83 5.65 3.25 -1.85
N PHE A 84 6.12 2.86 -0.66
CA PHE A 84 5.31 2.63 0.52
C PHE A 84 6.02 3.33 1.69
N SER A 85 5.34 4.28 2.31
CA SER A 85 5.87 5.07 3.42
C SER A 85 4.86 5.08 4.57
N GLY A 86 5.36 5.34 5.78
CA GLY A 86 4.49 5.58 6.92
C GLY A 86 5.23 6.18 8.10
N SER A 87 4.47 6.84 8.97
CA SER A 87 4.98 7.48 10.18
C SER A 87 3.94 7.45 11.30
N LYS A 88 4.41 7.49 12.54
CA LYS A 88 3.57 7.76 13.70
C LYS A 88 3.12 9.22 13.65
N ILE A 89 1.83 9.46 13.86
CA ILE A 89 1.25 10.81 13.86
C ILE A 89 0.70 11.22 15.23
N SER A 90 0.43 10.27 16.13
CA SER A 90 0.07 10.53 17.52
C SER A 90 0.46 9.36 18.41
N SER A 91 0.83 9.65 19.66
CA SER A 91 0.82 8.66 20.75
C SER A 91 -0.61 8.49 21.30
N ILE A 92 -0.85 7.37 21.94
CA ILE A 92 -2.08 7.06 22.70
C ILE A 92 -1.72 6.70 24.15
#